data_AF-A0A520HSL1-F1
#
_entry.id   AF-A0A520HSL1-F1
#
_cell.length_a   1.000
_cell.length_b   1.000
_cell.length_c   1.000
_cell.angle_alpha   90.00
_cell.angle_beta   90.00
_cell.angle_gamma   90.00
#
_symmetry.space_group_name_H-M   'P 1'
#
loop_
_entity.id
_entity.type
_entity.pdbx_description
1 polymer ?
#
loop_
_entity_poly.entity_id
_entity_poly.type
_entity_poly.pdbx_seq_one_letter_code
_entity_poly.pdbx_strand_id
1 'polypeptide(L)'
;PQPGRLNDIRHIVYKRADEPWRRARNSLGLMMREGLLKENIDGEALMWAHTRLVARPEERRILMVISDGAPVDDSTLSVNSGSYLERHLRQVIGWIETRSPVELVAIGIGHDVTRYYARAVTIMDVEQLGGTIIEQLASLFDTE
;
A
#
# COMPACT_ATOMS: atom_id res chain seq x y z
N PRO A 1 -10.44 -28.02 -5.58
CA PRO A 1 -11.03 -26.86 -4.88
C PRO A 1 -10.08 -25.66 -4.97
N GLN A 2 -10.55 -24.48 -5.39
CA GLN A 2 -9.79 -23.23 -5.31
C GLN A 2 -10.43 -22.40 -4.19
N PRO A 3 -10.01 -22.61 -2.93
CA PRO A 3 -10.72 -22.06 -1.78
C PRO A 3 -10.54 -20.54 -1.63
N GLY A 4 -9.67 -19.92 -2.42
CA GLY A 4 -9.38 -18.49 -2.34
C GLY A 4 -8.48 -18.16 -1.14
N ARG A 5 -8.60 -16.94 -0.61
CA ARG A 5 -7.83 -16.44 0.54
C ARG A 5 -8.29 -17.11 1.83
N LEU A 6 -7.33 -17.56 2.66
CA LEU A 6 -7.63 -18.42 3.82
C LEU A 6 -7.51 -17.77 5.20
N ASN A 7 -6.73 -16.70 5.35
CA ASN A 7 -6.44 -16.14 6.68
C ASN A 7 -7.53 -15.18 7.19
N ASP A 8 -7.40 -14.67 8.41
CA ASP A 8 -8.18 -13.51 8.86
C ASP A 8 -7.47 -12.19 8.52
N ILE A 9 -8.24 -11.11 8.45
CA ILE A 9 -7.71 -9.77 8.13
C ILE A 9 -7.57 -8.96 9.41
N ARG A 10 -6.41 -8.33 9.58
CA ARG A 10 -6.20 -7.31 10.61
C ARG A 10 -5.71 -6.02 9.96
N HIS A 11 -6.55 -4.99 10.04
CA HIS A 11 -6.17 -3.66 9.64
C HIS A 11 -5.60 -2.87 10.82
N ILE A 12 -4.39 -2.31 10.66
CA ILE A 12 -3.73 -1.49 11.68
C ILE A 12 -3.67 -0.05 11.19
N VAL A 13 -4.19 0.88 12.00
CA VAL A 13 -4.06 2.32 11.76
C VAL A 13 -3.07 2.88 12.77
N TYR A 14 -1.86 3.23 12.31
CA TYR A 14 -0.85 3.84 13.18
C TYR A 14 -1.13 5.31 13.49
N LYS A 15 -1.72 6.04 12.55
CA LYS A 15 -2.07 7.46 12.68
C LYS A 15 -3.27 7.79 11.81
N ARG A 16 -4.25 8.54 12.33
CA ARG A 16 -5.35 9.08 11.50
C ARG A 16 -4.95 10.39 10.80
N ALA A 17 -5.66 10.75 9.73
CA ALA A 17 -5.39 11.96 8.97
C ALA A 17 -5.46 13.23 9.85
N ASP A 18 -6.50 13.31 10.68
CA ASP A 18 -6.82 14.40 11.62
C ASP A 18 -6.04 14.33 12.94
N GLU A 19 -5.27 13.27 13.17
CA GLU A 19 -4.52 13.09 14.40
C GLU A 19 -3.18 13.82 14.34
N PRO A 20 -2.84 14.69 15.32
CA PRO A 20 -1.52 15.30 15.37
C PRO A 20 -0.41 14.29 15.67
N TRP A 21 0.79 14.52 15.10
CA TRP A 21 1.99 13.68 15.31
C TRP A 21 2.25 13.35 16.80
N ARG A 22 2.12 14.36 17.68
CA ARG A 22 2.37 14.21 19.12
C ARG A 22 1.52 13.11 19.77
N ARG A 23 0.32 12.86 19.27
CA ARG A 23 -0.59 11.81 19.79
C ARG A 23 -0.28 10.44 19.17
N ALA A 24 0.08 10.40 17.89
CA ALA A 24 0.36 9.17 17.17
C ALA A 24 1.77 8.60 17.39
N ARG A 25 2.69 9.35 18.03
CA ARG A 25 4.10 8.97 18.18
C ARG A 25 4.29 7.56 18.76
N ASN A 26 3.54 7.20 19.80
CA ASN A 26 3.65 5.87 20.42
C ASN A 26 3.13 4.78 19.46
N SER A 27 2.04 5.05 18.76
CA SER A 27 1.46 4.14 17.77
C SER A 27 2.41 3.91 16.61
N LEU A 28 3.05 4.95 16.08
CA LEU A 28 4.04 4.83 15.00
C LEU A 28 5.27 4.04 15.44
N GLY A 29 5.69 4.17 16.70
CA GLY A 29 6.74 3.31 17.26
C GLY A 29 6.41 1.81 17.23
N LEU A 30 5.11 1.44 17.21
CA LEU A 30 4.70 0.05 17.07
C LEU A 30 4.96 -0.52 15.67
N MET A 31 5.20 0.31 14.65
CA MET A 31 5.63 -0.17 13.33
C MET A 31 6.95 -0.94 13.41
N MET A 32 7.81 -0.57 14.36
CA MET A 32 9.12 -1.21 14.57
C MET A 32 9.05 -2.46 15.43
N ARG A 33 7.86 -2.86 15.92
CA ARG A 33 7.73 -4.02 16.80
C ARG A 33 7.73 -5.31 15.99
N GLU A 34 8.78 -6.10 16.17
CA GLU A 34 8.88 -7.45 15.60
C GLU A 34 7.67 -8.33 15.98
N GLY A 35 7.19 -9.11 15.01
CA GLY A 35 6.07 -10.04 15.19
C GLY A 35 4.67 -9.42 15.11
N LEU A 36 4.56 -8.10 14.91
CA LEU A 36 3.27 -7.45 14.64
C LEU A 36 2.81 -7.71 13.19
N LEU A 37 3.75 -7.68 12.26
CA LEU A 37 3.58 -8.02 10.85
C LEU A 37 3.97 -9.48 10.63
N LYS A 38 3.17 -10.21 9.85
CA LYS A 38 3.44 -11.58 9.44
C LYS A 38 3.35 -11.67 7.92
N GLU A 39 2.14 -11.96 7.44
CA GLU A 39 1.79 -12.18 6.05
C GLU A 39 1.02 -10.96 5.54
N ASN A 40 1.25 -10.57 4.29
CA ASN A 40 0.69 -9.36 3.69
C ASN A 40 -0.20 -9.70 2.49
N ILE A 41 -1.38 -9.10 2.46
CA ILE A 41 -2.38 -9.20 1.38
C ILE A 41 -2.62 -7.82 0.78
N ASP A 42 -1.61 -7.29 0.09
CA ASP A 42 -1.53 -5.89 -0.35
C ASP A 42 -2.74 -5.42 -1.16
N GLY A 43 -3.31 -6.29 -1.99
CA GLY A 43 -4.51 -5.97 -2.77
C GLY A 43 -5.73 -5.62 -1.89
N GLU A 44 -5.92 -6.33 -0.78
CA GLU A 44 -7.01 -6.03 0.15
C GLU A 44 -6.69 -4.80 1.00
N ALA A 45 -5.42 -4.63 1.40
CA ALA A 45 -4.97 -3.42 2.10
C ALA A 45 -5.20 -2.16 1.26
N LEU A 46 -4.90 -2.21 -0.04
CA LEU A 46 -5.15 -1.14 -1.00
C LEU A 46 -6.63 -0.80 -1.10
N MET A 47 -7.50 -1.81 -1.27
CA MET A 47 -8.94 -1.59 -1.37
C MET A 47 -9.52 -0.99 -0.08
N TRP A 48 -9.02 -1.44 1.08
CA TRP A 48 -9.43 -0.90 2.37
C TRP A 48 -8.99 0.55 2.56
N ALA A 49 -7.74 0.87 2.21
CA ALA A 49 -7.22 2.23 2.26
C ALA A 49 -7.97 3.16 1.29
N HIS A 50 -8.22 2.68 0.07
CA HIS A 50 -9.01 3.37 -0.95
C HIS A 50 -10.42 3.71 -0.44
N THR A 51 -11.14 2.72 0.11
CA THR A 51 -12.51 2.92 0.60
C THR A 51 -12.56 4.01 1.69
N ARG A 52 -11.57 4.00 2.59
CA ARG A 52 -11.43 5.04 3.64
C ARG A 52 -11.12 6.41 3.06
N LEU A 53 -10.29 6.47 2.02
CA LEU A 53 -9.87 7.70 1.37
C LEU A 53 -11.00 8.32 0.54
N VAL A 54 -11.80 7.52 -0.17
CA VAL A 54 -12.93 8.06 -0.95
C VAL A 54 -14.01 8.67 -0.06
N ALA A 55 -14.20 8.14 1.15
CA ALA A 55 -15.14 8.69 2.13
C ALA A 55 -14.69 10.04 2.74
N ARG A 56 -13.50 10.54 2.37
CA ARG A 56 -12.97 11.82 2.85
C ARG A 56 -13.52 13.02 2.07
N PRO A 57 -13.72 14.17 2.74
CA PRO A 57 -14.24 15.38 2.11
C PRO A 57 -13.23 16.09 1.21
N GLU A 58 -11.93 15.81 1.36
CA GLU A 58 -10.88 16.39 0.52
C GLU A 58 -11.12 16.08 -0.96
N GLU A 59 -10.99 17.12 -1.82
CA GLU A 59 -11.24 17.02 -3.26
C GLU A 59 -10.22 16.11 -3.94
N ARG A 60 -8.93 16.40 -3.73
CA ARG A 60 -7.81 15.63 -4.25
C ARG A 60 -7.48 14.47 -3.31
N ARG A 61 -7.42 13.26 -3.87
CA ARG A 61 -7.26 12.02 -3.10
C ARG A 61 -6.06 11.25 -3.64
N ILE A 62 -4.97 11.25 -2.88
CA ILE A 62 -3.74 10.55 -3.23
C ILE A 62 -3.57 9.36 -2.28
N LEU A 63 -3.41 8.17 -2.85
CA LEU A 63 -3.06 6.96 -2.12
C LEU A 63 -1.60 6.60 -2.44
N MET A 64 -0.73 6.73 -1.44
CA MET A 64 0.69 6.39 -1.55
C MET A 64 0.97 5.05 -0.88
N VAL A 65 1.55 4.12 -1.63
CA VAL A 65 2.03 2.83 -1.14
C VAL A 65 3.52 2.91 -0.87
N ILE A 66 3.97 2.44 0.28
CA ILE A 66 5.39 2.25 0.59
C ILE A 66 5.54 0.78 0.93
N SER A 67 6.30 0.03 0.13
CA SER A 67 6.45 -1.42 0.27
C SER A 67 7.91 -1.85 0.13
N ASP A 68 8.32 -2.83 0.93
CA ASP A 68 9.62 -3.50 0.87
C ASP A 68 9.54 -4.88 0.19
N GLY A 69 8.36 -5.29 -0.29
CA GLY A 69 8.15 -6.63 -0.83
C GLY A 69 6.89 -6.82 -1.67
N ALA A 70 6.64 -8.09 -1.97
CA ALA A 70 5.49 -8.60 -2.72
C ALA A 70 4.46 -9.25 -1.76
N PRO A 71 3.20 -9.44 -2.18
CA PRO A 71 2.18 -10.05 -1.32
C PRO A 71 2.49 -11.52 -1.06
N VAL A 72 2.52 -11.91 0.22
CA VAL A 72 2.85 -13.27 0.68
C VAL A 72 1.93 -13.65 1.84
N ASP A 73 1.21 -14.77 1.65
CA ASP A 73 0.38 -15.45 2.65
C ASP A 73 0.51 -16.96 2.36
N ASP A 74 1.24 -17.68 3.22
CA ASP A 74 1.65 -19.07 3.02
C ASP A 74 0.43 -20.00 2.98
N SER A 75 -0.54 -19.77 3.86
CA SER A 75 -1.76 -20.58 3.92
C SER A 75 -2.54 -20.47 2.61
N THR A 76 -2.74 -19.25 2.13
CA THR A 76 -3.41 -18.97 0.86
C THR A 76 -2.61 -19.52 -0.32
N LEU A 77 -1.29 -19.34 -0.35
CA LEU A 77 -0.45 -19.80 -1.47
C LEU A 77 -0.27 -21.33 -1.50
N SER A 78 -0.38 -22.02 -0.36
CA SER A 78 -0.26 -23.49 -0.29
C SER A 78 -1.37 -24.26 -1.01
N VAL A 79 -2.54 -23.64 -1.19
CA VAL A 79 -3.73 -24.28 -1.79
C VAL A 79 -4.23 -23.56 -3.05
N ASN A 80 -3.55 -22.50 -3.50
CA ASN A 80 -3.88 -21.76 -4.72
C ASN A 80 -2.66 -21.70 -5.65
N SER A 81 -2.83 -21.12 -6.84
CA SER A 81 -1.69 -20.82 -7.72
C SER A 81 -0.74 -19.84 -7.03
N GLY A 82 0.57 -19.99 -7.23
CA GLY A 82 1.59 -19.08 -6.67
C GLY A 82 1.39 -17.60 -7.05
N SER A 83 0.69 -17.32 -8.15
CA SER A 83 0.35 -15.96 -8.60
C SER A 83 -1.02 -15.45 -8.10
N TYR A 84 -1.69 -16.16 -7.18
CA TYR A 84 -3.05 -15.81 -6.76
C TYR A 84 -3.13 -14.40 -6.16
N LEU A 85 -2.25 -14.09 -5.21
CA LEU A 85 -2.20 -12.77 -4.55
C LEU A 85 -1.67 -11.69 -5.49
N GLU A 86 -0.66 -11.99 -6.30
CA GLU A 86 -0.13 -11.05 -7.29
C GLU A 86 -1.20 -10.64 -8.32
N ARG A 87 -1.96 -11.61 -8.83
CA ARG A 87 -3.07 -11.35 -9.76
C ARG A 87 -4.15 -10.50 -9.10
N HIS A 88 -4.47 -10.76 -7.83
CA HIS A 88 -5.41 -9.94 -7.08
C HIS A 88 -4.89 -8.50 -6.90
N LEU A 89 -3.62 -8.33 -6.54
CA LEU A 89 -2.97 -7.03 -6.42
C LEU A 89 -3.04 -6.25 -7.74
N ARG A 90 -2.68 -6.87 -8.86
CA ARG A 90 -2.76 -6.24 -10.20
C ARG A 90 -4.18 -5.82 -10.57
N GLN A 91 -5.17 -6.66 -10.26
CA GLN A 91 -6.58 -6.33 -10.52
C GLN A 91 -7.03 -5.11 -9.71
N VAL A 92 -6.66 -5.05 -8.43
CA VAL A 92 -7.01 -3.91 -7.56
C VAL A 92 -6.33 -2.63 -8.03
N ILE A 93 -5.02 -2.68 -8.30
CA ILE A 93 -4.27 -1.52 -8.82
C ILE A 93 -4.89 -1.02 -10.11
N GLY A 94 -5.10 -1.90 -11.10
CA GLY A 94 -5.69 -1.53 -12.37
C GLY A 94 -7.10 -0.93 -12.22
N TRP A 95 -7.91 -1.43 -11.27
CA TRP A 95 -9.21 -0.83 -10.99
C TRP A 95 -9.09 0.57 -10.38
N ILE A 96 -8.18 0.78 -9.41
CA ILE A 96 -7.94 2.11 -8.81
C ILE A 96 -7.46 3.08 -9.89
N GLU A 97 -6.47 2.71 -10.69
CA GLU A 97 -5.86 3.60 -11.69
C GLU A 97 -6.80 3.94 -12.85
N THR A 98 -7.74 3.05 -13.23
CA THR A 98 -8.59 3.24 -14.42
C THR A 98 -10.03 3.63 -14.11
N ARG A 99 -10.53 3.41 -12.89
CA ARG A 99 -11.95 3.59 -12.56
C ARG A 99 -12.21 4.44 -11.32
N SER A 100 -11.19 4.78 -10.55
CA SER A 100 -11.33 5.56 -9.32
C SER A 100 -10.77 6.97 -9.50
N PRO A 101 -11.35 7.99 -8.85
CA PRO A 101 -10.78 9.34 -8.82
C PRO A 101 -9.56 9.47 -7.89
N VAL A 102 -9.03 8.34 -7.38
CA VAL A 102 -7.88 8.31 -6.46
C VAL A 102 -6.61 8.16 -7.27
N GLU A 103 -5.67 9.08 -7.05
CA GLU A 103 -4.34 9.01 -7.64
C GLU A 103 -3.47 8.04 -6.84
N LEU A 104 -3.03 6.96 -7.48
CA LEU A 104 -2.22 5.94 -6.86
C LEU A 104 -0.74 6.16 -7.20
N VAL A 105 0.11 6.17 -6.17
CA VAL A 105 1.58 6.24 -6.31
C VAL A 105 2.24 5.20 -5.41
N ALA A 106 3.41 4.70 -5.80
CA ALA A 106 4.14 3.71 -5.00
C ALA A 106 5.64 4.01 -4.88
N ILE A 107 6.19 3.70 -3.71
CA ILE A 107 7.63 3.72 -3.41
C ILE A 107 8.03 2.31 -2.96
N GLY A 108 8.89 1.67 -3.74
CA GLY A 108 9.48 0.37 -3.40
C GLY A 108 10.81 0.56 -2.69
N ILE A 109 11.02 -0.09 -1.55
CA ILE A 109 12.29 -0.05 -0.80
C ILE A 109 13.01 -1.38 -0.99
N GLY A 110 14.10 -1.39 -1.76
CA GLY A 110 14.82 -2.62 -2.10
C GLY A 110 14.01 -3.62 -2.96
N HIS A 111 12.80 -3.24 -3.40
CA HIS A 111 11.89 -4.07 -4.17
C HIS A 111 11.31 -3.29 -5.36
N ASP A 112 11.31 -3.92 -6.54
CA ASP A 112 10.83 -3.31 -7.77
C ASP A 112 9.29 -3.33 -7.87
N VAL A 113 8.67 -2.25 -7.40
CA VAL A 113 7.21 -2.06 -7.44
C VAL A 113 6.71 -1.48 -8.77
N THR A 114 7.61 -1.06 -9.67
CA THR A 114 7.25 -0.47 -10.98
C THR A 114 6.52 -1.46 -11.90
N ARG A 115 6.63 -2.76 -11.59
CA ARG A 115 5.92 -3.85 -12.28
C ARG A 115 4.42 -3.84 -12.03
N TYR A 116 3.96 -3.17 -10.98
CA TYR A 116 2.57 -3.20 -10.56
C TYR A 116 1.88 -1.84 -10.71
N TYR A 117 2.57 -0.75 -10.39
CA TYR A 117 2.00 0.60 -10.32
C TYR A 117 2.52 1.47 -11.46
N ALA A 118 1.63 2.23 -12.12
CA ALA A 118 1.99 3.09 -13.23
C ALA A 118 2.86 4.29 -12.79
N ARG A 119 2.61 4.83 -11.59
CA ARG A 119 3.38 5.92 -10.98
C ARG A 119 4.17 5.35 -9.80
N ALA A 120 5.40 4.95 -10.05
CA ALA A 120 6.22 4.31 -9.02
C ALA A 120 7.71 4.62 -9.14
N VAL A 121 8.38 4.53 -8.00
CA VAL A 121 9.83 4.69 -7.87
C VAL A 121 10.37 3.64 -6.91
N THR A 122 11.55 3.10 -7.22
CA THR A 122 12.24 2.15 -6.36
C THR A 122 13.47 2.83 -5.79
N ILE A 123 13.57 2.87 -4.46
CA ILE A 123 14.74 3.34 -3.72
C ILE A 123 15.50 2.15 -3.17
N MET A 124 16.82 2.31 -3.03
CA MET A 124 17.66 1.25 -2.47
C MET A 124 17.72 1.31 -0.94
N ASP A 125 17.51 2.50 -0.38
CA ASP A 125 17.74 2.76 1.04
C ASP A 125 16.65 3.67 1.65
N VAL A 126 16.35 3.47 2.93
CA VAL A 126 15.25 4.17 3.63
C VAL A 126 15.56 5.66 3.80
N GLU A 127 16.82 6.04 3.86
CA GLU A 127 17.32 7.41 3.97
C GLU A 127 16.86 8.26 2.78
N GLN A 128 16.60 7.64 1.62
CA GLN A 128 16.11 8.32 0.42
C GLN A 128 14.60 8.61 0.47
N LEU A 129 13.86 7.88 1.33
CA LEU A 129 12.40 7.91 1.37
C LEU A 129 11.84 9.32 1.54
N GLY A 130 12.44 10.13 2.42
CA GLY A 130 11.97 11.49 2.69
C GLY A 130 12.00 12.39 1.44
N GLY A 131 13.10 12.37 0.68
CA GLY A 131 13.22 13.13 -0.56
C GLY A 131 12.28 12.60 -1.65
N THR A 132 12.24 11.28 -1.80
CA THR A 132 11.39 10.62 -2.80
C THR A 132 9.90 10.86 -2.58
N ILE A 133 9.42 10.91 -1.33
CA ILE A 133 8.01 11.27 -1.03
C ILE A 133 7.70 12.66 -1.57
N ILE A 134 8.59 13.64 -1.37
CA ILE A 134 8.38 15.01 -1.83
C ILE A 134 8.38 15.06 -3.35
N GLU A 135 9.32 14.40 -4.01
CA GLU A 135 9.42 14.34 -5.48
C GLU A 135 8.19 13.69 -6.11
N GLN A 136 7.73 12.56 -5.58
CA GLN A 136 6.52 11.88 -6.06
C GLN A 136 5.31 12.77 -5.90
N LEU A 137 5.13 13.42 -4.74
CA LEU A 137 4.04 14.36 -4.53
C LEU A 137 4.13 15.55 -5.48
N ALA A 138 5.32 16.13 -5.68
CA ALA A 138 5.52 17.25 -6.60
C ALA A 138 5.15 16.88 -8.04
N SER A 139 5.58 15.70 -8.52
CA SER A 139 5.26 15.23 -9.87
C SER A 139 3.76 15.10 -10.16
N LEU A 140 2.94 14.91 -9.12
CA LEU A 140 1.49 14.87 -9.25
C LEU A 140 0.91 16.26 -9.55
N PHE A 141 1.59 17.35 -9.18
CA PHE A 141 1.17 18.72 -9.49
C PHE A 141 1.66 19.21 -10.86
N ASP A 142 2.70 18.60 -11.42
CA ASP A 142 3.25 18.98 -12.74
C ASP A 142 2.46 18.40 -13.93
N THR A 143 1.39 17.64 -13.66
CA THR A 143 0.57 16.98 -14.70
C THR A 143 -0.63 17.80 -15.18
N GLU A 144 -0.60 19.12 -14.98
CA GLU A 144 -1.52 20.10 -15.61
C GLU A 144 -0.96 20.66 -16.93
#